data_AF-A0A3C0ISA8-F1
#
_entry.id   AF-A0A3C0ISA8-F1
#
_cell.length_a   1.000
_cell.length_b   1.000
_cell.length_c   1.000
_cell.angle_alpha   90.00
_cell.angle_beta   90.00
_cell.angle_gamma   90.00
#
_symmetry.space_group_name_H-M   'P 1'
#
loop_
_entity.id
_entity.type
_entity.pdbx_description
1 polymer ?
#
loop_
_entity_poly.entity_id
_entity_poly.type
_entity_poly.pdbx_seq_one_letter_code
_entity_poly.pdbx_strand_id
1 'polypeptide(L)'
;MGIEKDIQQNSFRNAFQKVMINVLYTHTWLAEHVKQFLAKEDITPQQYNILRILRGSKEPLSTLQIRARMLDKMSDTSRIVDRMVSKQLVCKKANPLD
;
A
#
# COMPACT_ATOMS: atom_id res chain seq x y z
N MET A 1 19.77 14.63 -16.46
CA MET A 1 18.70 14.14 -15.58
C MET A 1 17.40 14.25 -16.35
N GLY A 2 16.55 13.23 -16.28
CA GLY A 2 15.32 13.16 -17.07
C GLY A 2 14.98 11.70 -17.33
N ILE A 3 13.68 11.37 -17.24
CA ILE A 3 13.21 9.99 -17.29
C ILE A 3 13.69 9.22 -18.53
N GLU A 4 13.89 9.89 -19.66
CA GLU A 4 14.48 9.33 -20.89
C GLU A 4 15.77 8.56 -20.62
N LYS A 5 16.65 9.12 -19.78
CA LYS A 5 17.94 8.53 -19.47
C LYS A 5 17.78 7.37 -18.49
N ASP A 6 16.90 7.54 -17.50
CA ASP A 6 16.70 6.57 -16.42
C ASP A 6 16.06 5.27 -16.93
N ILE A 7 15.21 5.35 -17.96
CA ILE A 7 14.57 4.18 -18.59
C ILE A 7 15.18 3.80 -19.95
N GLN A 8 16.26 4.49 -20.38
CA GLN A 8 16.94 4.27 -21.66
C GLN A 8 15.99 4.35 -22.88
N GLN A 9 15.12 5.36 -22.91
CA GLN A 9 14.14 5.56 -23.98
C GLN A 9 14.48 6.81 -24.81
N ASN A 10 14.68 6.59 -26.12
CA ASN A 10 15.14 7.62 -27.06
C ASN A 10 14.06 8.63 -27.46
N SER A 11 12.77 8.25 -27.44
CA SER A 11 11.67 9.13 -27.81
C SER A 11 10.35 8.72 -27.17
N PHE A 12 9.42 9.67 -27.05
CA PHE A 12 8.04 9.42 -26.69
C PHE A 12 7.15 9.81 -27.88
N ARG A 13 6.03 9.12 -28.07
CA ARG A 13 5.02 9.45 -29.08
C ARG A 13 4.51 10.87 -28.91
N ASN A 14 4.30 11.30 -27.65
CA ASN A 14 3.84 12.65 -27.29
C ASN A 14 4.09 12.93 -25.80
N ALA A 15 3.79 14.17 -25.37
CA ALA A 15 3.93 14.60 -23.98
C ALA A 15 3.06 13.79 -23.00
N PHE A 16 1.87 13.35 -23.42
CA PHE A 16 0.99 12.52 -22.57
C PHE A 16 1.62 11.18 -22.21
N GLN A 17 2.21 10.48 -23.20
CA GLN A 17 2.91 9.23 -22.94
C GLN A 17 4.09 9.45 -22.00
N LYS A 18 4.88 10.52 -22.20
CA LYS A 18 6.01 10.87 -21.34
C LYS A 18 5.57 11.08 -19.89
N VAL A 19 4.51 11.85 -19.66
CA VAL A 19 3.96 12.09 -18.32
C VAL A 19 3.47 10.80 -17.68
N MET A 20 2.71 9.99 -18.41
CA MET A 20 2.21 8.70 -17.90
C MET A 20 3.36 7.80 -17.45
N ILE A 21 4.39 7.64 -18.28
CA ILE A 21 5.57 6.84 -17.93
C ILE A 21 6.31 7.46 -16.74
N ASN A 22 6.39 8.79 -16.64
CA ASN A 22 7.01 9.48 -15.52
C ASN A 22 6.30 9.25 -14.19
N VAL A 23 4.97 9.27 -14.19
CA VAL A 23 4.18 8.94 -13.00
C VAL A 23 4.39 7.48 -12.60
N LEU A 24 4.38 6.54 -13.55
CA LEU A 24 4.60 5.12 -13.27
C LEU A 24 6.00 4.85 -12.72
N TYR A 25 7.03 5.44 -13.33
CA TYR A 25 8.41 5.33 -12.87
C TYR A 25 8.57 5.89 -11.45
N THR A 26 8.04 7.09 -11.21
CA THR A 26 8.10 7.74 -9.89
C THR A 26 7.36 6.92 -8.84
N HIS A 27 6.19 6.38 -9.17
CA HIS A 27 5.44 5.49 -8.30
C HIS A 27 6.25 4.25 -7.91
N THR A 28 6.86 3.56 -8.88
CA THR A 28 7.67 2.36 -8.63
C THR A 28 8.89 2.69 -7.78
N TRP A 29 9.60 3.77 -8.10
CA TRP A 29 10.74 4.24 -7.33
C TRP A 29 10.36 4.53 -5.88
N LEU A 30 9.28 5.28 -5.65
CA LEU A 30 8.79 5.61 -4.32
C LEU A 30 8.32 4.36 -3.56
N ALA A 31 7.61 3.45 -4.23
CA ALA A 31 7.11 2.22 -3.62
C ALA A 31 8.25 1.35 -3.09
N GLU A 32 9.36 1.22 -3.83
CA GLU A 32 10.54 0.50 -3.35
C GLU A 32 11.20 1.18 -2.14
N HIS A 33 11.28 2.52 -2.12
CA HIS A 33 11.80 3.25 -0.97
C HIS A 33 10.94 3.04 0.28
N VAL A 34 9.61 3.13 0.14
CA VAL A 34 8.67 2.88 1.23
C VAL A 34 8.79 1.43 1.72
N LYS A 35 8.89 0.46 0.81
CA LYS A 35 9.09 -0.95 1.15
C LYS A 35 10.37 -1.18 1.93
N GLN A 36 11.49 -0.60 1.50
CA GLN A 36 12.76 -0.69 2.22
C GLN A 36 12.71 -0.04 3.61
N PHE A 37 12.00 1.09 3.73
CA PHE A 37 11.78 1.75 5.01
C PHE A 37 10.97 0.86 5.96
N LEU A 38 9.84 0.32 5.50
CA LEU A 38 8.95 -0.52 6.31
C LEU A 38 9.55 -1.89 6.66
N ALA A 39 10.46 -2.42 5.83
CA ALA A 39 11.14 -3.69 6.09
C ALA A 39 11.93 -3.67 7.40
N LYS A 40 12.41 -2.50 7.85
CA LYS A 40 13.10 -2.33 9.14
C LYS A 40 12.19 -2.62 10.34
N GLU A 41 10.89 -2.44 10.16
CA GLU A 41 9.84 -2.70 11.15
C GLU A 41 9.15 -4.06 10.92
N ASP A 42 9.66 -4.89 10.00
CA ASP A 42 9.05 -6.17 9.61
C ASP A 42 7.57 -6.03 9.18
N ILE A 43 7.25 -4.94 8.47
CA ILE A 43 5.90 -4.63 7.99
C ILE A 43 5.90 -4.47 6.47
N THR A 44 4.88 -5.01 5.80
CA THR A 44 4.69 -4.80 4.35
C THR A 44 3.94 -3.50 4.05
N PRO A 45 4.04 -2.92 2.84
CA PRO A 45 3.23 -1.77 2.45
C PRO A 45 1.72 -1.97 2.64
N GLN A 46 1.21 -3.19 2.42
CA GLN A 46 -0.20 -3.52 2.65
C GLN A 46 -0.56 -3.51 4.14
N GLN A 47 0.29 -4.07 5.00
CA GLN A 47 0.11 -4.03 6.45
C GLN A 47 0.16 -2.58 6.98
N TYR A 48 1.11 -1.78 6.49
CA TYR A 48 1.17 -0.36 6.78
C TYR A 48 -0.12 0.37 6.35
N ASN A 49 -0.67 0.04 5.18
CA ASN A 49 -1.92 0.65 4.73
C ASN A 49 -3.08 0.35 5.70
N ILE A 50 -3.16 -0.88 6.22
CA ILE A 50 -4.13 -1.25 7.26
C ILE A 50 -3.89 -0.43 8.53
N LEU A 51 -2.65 -0.33 9.01
CA LEU A 51 -2.32 0.50 10.18
C LEU A 51 -2.70 1.96 9.98
N ARG A 52 -2.44 2.52 8.79
CA ARG A 52 -2.81 3.88 8.41
C ARG A 52 -4.33 4.09 8.43
N ILE A 53 -5.09 3.13 7.90
CA ILE A 53 -6.56 3.16 7.90
C ILE A 53 -7.10 3.11 9.33
N LEU A 54 -6.58 2.19 10.16
CA LEU A 54 -6.98 2.05 11.55
C LEU A 54 -6.62 3.29 12.38
N ARG A 55 -5.42 3.84 12.20
CA ARG A 55 -4.97 5.09 12.86
C ARG A 55 -5.88 6.28 12.57
N GLY A 56 -6.47 6.34 11.37
CA GLY A 56 -7.41 7.39 10.98
C GLY A 56 -8.86 7.13 11.43
N SER A 57 -9.16 5.95 11.98
CA SER A 57 -10.50 5.61 12.46
C SER A 57 -10.61 5.92 13.96
N LYS A 58 -11.74 6.49 14.38
CA LYS A 58 -12.06 6.65 15.81
C LYS A 58 -12.64 5.39 16.43
N GLU A 59 -13.17 4.50 15.59
CA GLU A 59 -13.86 3.28 16.00
C GLU A 59 -13.21 2.04 15.36
N PRO A 60 -13.39 0.84 15.96
CA PRO A 60 -12.99 -0.42 15.35
C PRO A 60 -13.62 -0.60 13.96
N LEU A 61 -12.87 -1.18 13.03
CA LEU A 61 -13.34 -1.45 11.67
C LEU A 61 -13.37 -2.95 11.38
N SER A 62 -14.40 -3.39 10.64
CA SER A 62 -14.44 -4.73 10.09
C SER A 62 -13.41 -4.90 8.97
N THR A 63 -13.02 -6.15 8.68
CA THR A 63 -12.09 -6.45 7.57
C THR A 63 -12.64 -5.98 6.21
N LEU A 64 -13.97 -5.99 6.04
CA LEU A 64 -14.64 -5.46 4.85
C LEU A 64 -14.50 -3.94 4.72
N GLN A 65 -14.69 -3.20 5.83
CA GLN A 65 -14.51 -1.75 5.85
C GLN A 65 -13.05 -1.36 5.59
N ILE A 66 -12.11 -2.11 6.15
CA ILE A 66 -10.67 -1.92 5.88
C ILE A 66 -10.40 -2.14 4.39
N ARG A 67 -10.88 -3.26 3.82
CA ARG A 67 -10.70 -3.58 2.39
C ARG A 67 -11.20 -2.49 1.46
N ALA A 68 -12.35 -1.89 1.78
CA ALA A 68 -12.94 -0.81 0.97
C ALA A 68 -12.03 0.44 0.88
N ARG A 69 -11.18 0.65 1.89
CA ARG A 69 -10.26 1.80 1.98
C ARG A 69 -8.82 1.49 1.57
N MET A 70 -8.51 0.23 1.25
CA MET A 70 -7.18 -0.14 0.78
C MET A 70 -6.90 0.47 -0.60
N LEU A 71 -5.63 0.83 -0.80
CA LEU A 71 -5.13 1.38 -2.08
C LEU A 71 -5.09 0.28 -3.14
N ASP A 72 -4.67 -0.92 -2.74
CA ASP A 72 -4.73 -2.14 -3.53
C ASP A 72 -5.80 -3.08 -2.93
N LYS A 73 -6.85 -3.36 -3.70
CA LYS A 73 -8.01 -4.17 -3.28
C LYS A 73 -7.85 -5.66 -3.58
N MET A 74 -6.77 -6.07 -4.27
CA MET A 74 -6.53 -7.47 -4.66
C MET A 74 -6.04 -8.33 -3.51
N SER A 75 -5.65 -7.73 -2.38
CA SER A 75 -5.16 -8.47 -1.22
C SER A 75 -6.28 -9.10 -0.38
N ASP A 76 -6.01 -10.31 0.13
CA ASP A 76 -6.85 -10.96 1.14
C ASP A 76 -6.68 -10.27 2.50
N THR A 77 -7.46 -9.20 2.71
CA THR A 77 -7.39 -8.35 3.90
C THR A 77 -7.57 -9.16 5.19
N SER A 78 -8.41 -10.20 5.20
CA SER A 78 -8.61 -11.00 6.42
C SER A 78 -7.33 -11.73 6.80
N ARG A 79 -6.70 -12.44 5.85
CA ARG A 79 -5.43 -13.14 6.11
C ARG A 79 -4.32 -12.19 6.53
N ILE A 80 -4.27 -10.98 5.97
CA ILE A 80 -3.29 -9.97 6.38
C ILE A 80 -3.54 -9.53 7.84
N VAL A 81 -4.79 -9.24 8.20
CA VAL A 81 -5.16 -8.87 9.57
C VAL A 81 -4.80 -9.99 10.54
N ASP A 82 -5.10 -11.25 10.22
CA ASP A 82 -4.79 -12.39 11.09
C ASP A 82 -3.27 -12.51 11.35
N ARG A 83 -2.42 -12.32 10.32
CA ARG A 83 -0.97 -12.26 10.50
C ARG A 83 -0.53 -11.07 11.36
N MET A 84 -1.19 -9.91 11.24
CA MET A 84 -0.90 -8.73 12.04
C MET A 84 -1.30 -8.90 13.51
N VAL A 85 -2.36 -9.67 13.78
CA VAL A 85 -2.73 -10.06 15.16
C VAL A 85 -1.62 -10.90 15.77
N SER A 86 -1.06 -11.88 15.04
CA SER A 86 0.07 -12.67 15.53
C SER A 86 1.32 -11.83 15.82
N LYS A 87 1.50 -10.71 15.09
CA LYS A 87 2.56 -9.71 15.35
C LYS A 87 2.19 -8.69 16.44
N GLN A 88 1.03 -8.82 17.07
CA GLN A 88 0.51 -7.88 18.08
C GLN A 88 0.38 -6.42 17.59
N LEU A 89 0.30 -6.21 16.27
CA LEU A 89 0.16 -4.87 15.67
C LEU A 89 -1.29 -4.39 15.66
N VAL A 90 -2.25 -5.31 15.74
CA VAL A 90 -3.69 -5.02 15.75
C VAL A 90 -4.42 -5.99 16.68
N CYS A 91 -5.59 -5.58 17.15
CA CYS A 91 -6.51 -6.44 17.89
C CYS A 91 -7.73 -6.75 17.02
N LYS A 92 -8.14 -8.02 16.99
CA LYS A 92 -9.36 -8.49 16.33
C LYS A 92 -10.29 -9.08 17.38
N LYS A 93 -11.54 -8.65 17.40
CA LYS A 93 -12.59 -9.20 18.28
C LYS A 93 -13.80 -9.56 17.44
N ALA A 94 -14.47 -10.65 17.80
CA ALA A 94 -15.78 -10.95 17.23
C ALA A 94 -16.78 -9.89 17.70
N ASN A 95 -17.64 -9.44 16.78
CA ASN A 95 -18.76 -8.61 17.15
C ASN A 95 -19.80 -9.52 17.85
N PRO A 96 -20.20 -9.26 19.11
CA PRO A 96 -21.18 -10.10 19.80
C PRO A 96 -22.61 -9.95 19.26
N LEU A 97 -22.86 -8.99 18.35
CA LEU A 97 -24.17 -8.70 17.77
C LEU A 97 -24.33 -9.21 16.33
N ASP A 98 -23.27 -9.72 15.70
CA ASP A 98 -23.30 -10.43 14.41
C ASP A 98 -23.20 -11.94 14.64
#